data_AF-A0A7M3Z6F3-F1
#
_entry.id   AF-A0A7M3Z6F3-F1
#
_cell.length_a   1.000
_cell.length_b   1.000
_cell.length_c   1.000
_cell.angle_alpha   90.00
_cell.angle_beta   90.00
_cell.angle_gamma   90.00
#
_symmetry.space_group_name_H-M   'P 1'
#
loop_
_entity.id
_entity.type
_entity.pdbx_description
1 polymer ?
#
loop_
_entity_poly.entity_id
_entity_poly.type
_entity_poly.pdbx_seq_one_letter_code
_entity_poly.pdbx_strand_id
1 'polypeptide(L)'
;MGMHTVVIWRGREDDAEALLQAITPDDGGTFTAEIHKEDDVASLQIVVEADSLRNMRATIDDILACLSAAESALHVASVPHLE
;
A
#
# COMPACT_ATOMS: atom_id res chain seq x y z
N MET A 1 12.74 22.40 0.29
CA MET A 1 12.80 21.57 1.50
C MET A 1 11.66 20.59 1.35
N GLY A 2 11.95 19.41 0.80
CA GLY A 2 10.94 18.39 0.55
C GLY A 2 10.74 17.53 1.80
N MET A 3 9.59 16.87 1.90
CA MET A 3 9.36 15.85 2.91
C MET A 3 9.26 14.50 2.23
N HIS A 4 9.63 13.48 2.98
CA HIS A 4 9.74 12.11 2.52
C HIS A 4 9.19 11.21 3.62
N THR A 5 8.27 10.31 3.24
CA THR A 5 7.68 9.32 4.14
C THR A 5 7.73 7.96 3.48
N VAL A 6 7.99 6.92 4.27
CA VAL A 6 7.96 5.53 3.82
C VAL A 6 6.91 4.79 4.64
N VAL A 7 5.99 4.13 3.94
CA VAL A 7 5.04 3.18 4.51
C VAL A 7 5.52 1.78 4.14
N ILE A 8 5.63 0.90 5.13
CA ILE A 8 6.04 -0.49 4.92
C ILE A 8 4.91 -1.38 5.42
N TRP A 9 4.31 -2.12 4.49
CA TRP A 9 3.38 -3.20 4.78
C TRP A 9 4.09 -4.55 4.69
N ARG A 10 3.69 -5.54 5.48
CA ARG A 10 4.27 -6.89 5.49
C ARG A 10 3.19 -7.96 5.54
N GLY A 11 3.34 -8.99 4.73
CA GLY A 11 2.42 -10.13 4.68
C GLY A 11 2.77 -11.11 3.57
N ARG A 12 1.76 -11.75 2.98
CA ARG A 12 1.96 -12.72 1.89
C ARG A 12 2.27 -12.00 0.59
N GLU A 13 2.94 -12.72 -0.32
CA GLU A 13 3.27 -12.21 -1.65
C GLU A 13 2.02 -11.87 -2.47
N ASP A 14 1.05 -12.78 -2.56
CA ASP A 14 -0.19 -12.54 -3.32
C ASP A 14 -0.96 -11.32 -2.80
N ASP A 15 -0.97 -11.14 -1.47
CA ASP A 15 -1.60 -9.98 -0.83
C ASP A 15 -0.85 -8.69 -1.16
N ALA A 16 0.49 -8.70 -1.14
CA ALA A 16 1.31 -7.55 -1.52
C ALA A 16 1.07 -7.13 -2.98
N GLU A 17 0.98 -8.10 -3.89
CA GLU A 17 0.68 -7.85 -5.31
C GLU A 17 -0.72 -7.26 -5.50
N ALA A 18 -1.72 -7.77 -4.79
CA ALA A 18 -3.07 -7.24 -4.84
C ALA A 18 -3.15 -5.81 -4.27
N LEU A 19 -2.46 -5.53 -3.17
CA LEU A 19 -2.37 -4.19 -2.59
C LEU A 19 -1.68 -3.20 -3.53
N LEU A 20 -0.58 -3.62 -4.18
CA LEU A 20 0.12 -2.80 -5.17
C LEU A 20 -0.81 -2.44 -6.36
N GLN A 21 -1.56 -3.42 -6.88
CA GLN A 21 -2.53 -3.18 -7.95
C GLN A 21 -3.65 -2.23 -7.54
N ALA A 22 -4.04 -2.19 -6.27
CA ALA A 22 -5.09 -1.29 -5.78
C ALA A 22 -4.66 0.17 -5.76
N ILE A 23 -3.36 0.46 -5.52
CA ILE A 23 -2.84 1.84 -5.46
C ILE A 23 -2.24 2.33 -6.79
N THR A 24 -1.78 1.42 -7.66
CA THR A 24 -1.21 1.76 -8.98
C THR A 24 -2.09 2.66 -9.87
N PRO A 25 -3.41 2.45 -10.01
CA PRO A 25 -4.24 3.29 -10.88
C PRO A 25 -4.41 4.73 -10.39
N ASP A 26 -4.06 5.02 -9.13
CA ASP A 26 -4.14 6.36 -8.51
C ASP A 26 -2.83 7.16 -8.68
N ASP A 27 -1.85 6.64 -9.43
CA ASP A 27 -0.52 7.22 -9.52
C ASP A 27 -0.50 8.50 -10.39
N GLY A 28 -0.83 9.63 -9.76
CA GLY A 28 -0.56 10.97 -10.27
C GLY A 28 0.93 11.35 -10.22
N GLY A 29 1.86 10.40 -10.12
CA GLY A 29 3.30 10.63 -10.00
C GLY A 29 3.75 11.11 -8.61
N THR A 30 2.95 10.86 -7.57
CA THR A 30 3.18 11.43 -6.22
C THR A 30 3.86 10.44 -5.26
N PHE A 31 3.98 9.17 -5.64
CA PHE A 31 4.63 8.15 -4.83
C PHE A 31 5.34 7.11 -5.71
N THR A 32 6.10 6.22 -5.07
CA THR A 32 6.70 5.05 -5.71
C THR A 32 6.44 3.85 -4.81
N ALA A 33 6.13 2.69 -5.37
CA ALA A 33 5.84 1.49 -4.61
C ALA A 33 6.60 0.28 -5.18
N GLU A 34 7.24 -0.49 -4.30
CA GLU A 34 8.04 -1.66 -4.66
C GLU A 34 7.75 -2.81 -3.68
N ILE A 35 7.75 -4.05 -4.21
CA ILE A 35 7.61 -5.25 -3.40
C ILE A 35 8.99 -5.87 -3.20
N HIS A 36 9.36 -6.08 -1.94
CA HIS A 36 10.56 -6.80 -1.54
C HIS A 36 10.17 -8.15 -0.95
N LYS A 37 10.79 -9.22 -1.45
CA LYS A 37 10.56 -10.58 -0.97
C LYS A 37 11.70 -10.98 -0.04
N GLU A 38 11.40 -11.31 1.21
CA GLU A 38 12.33 -11.87 2.18
C GLU A 38 11.77 -13.20 2.69
N ASP A 39 12.38 -14.31 2.26
CA ASP A 39 11.99 -15.68 2.61
C ASP A 39 10.50 -15.97 2.37
N ASP A 40 9.71 -16.10 3.45
CA ASP A 40 8.27 -16.44 3.44
C ASP A 40 7.37 -15.19 3.55
N VAL A 41 7.98 -14.00 3.61
CA VAL A 41 7.27 -12.73 3.83
C VAL A 41 7.57 -11.75 2.70
N ALA A 42 6.51 -11.17 2.14
CA ALA A 42 6.62 -10.04 1.23
C ALA A 42 6.43 -8.73 2.00
N SER A 43 7.19 -7.71 1.60
CA SER A 43 7.07 -6.34 2.09
C SER A 43 6.70 -5.42 0.93
N LEU A 44 5.62 -4.66 1.07
CA LEU A 44 5.27 -3.58 0.14
C LEU A 44 5.79 -2.27 0.72
N GLN A 45 6.79 -1.68 0.08
CA GLN A 45 7.38 -0.41 0.45
C GLN A 45 6.81 0.69 -0.44
N ILE A 46 6.22 1.71 0.17
CA ILE A 46 5.63 2.85 -0.53
C ILE A 46 6.36 4.11 -0.06
N VAL A 47 6.98 4.81 -1.01
CA VAL A 47 7.75 6.05 -0.80
C VAL A 47 6.93 7.22 -1.31
N VAL A 48 6.68 8.20 -0.47
CA VAL A 48 5.91 9.41 -0.80
C VAL A 48 6.80 10.64 -0.62
N GLU A 49 6.87 11.48 -1.66
CA GLU A 49 7.57 12.76 -1.63
C GLU A 49 6.58 13.92 -1.79
N ALA A 50 6.76 15.00 -1.05
CA ALA A 50 5.89 16.18 -1.18
C ALA A 50 6.54 17.48 -0.68
N ASP A 51 6.06 18.61 -1.21
CA ASP A 51 6.57 19.95 -0.87
C ASP A 51 5.91 20.61 0.35
N SER A 52 4.81 20.06 0.88
CA SER A 52 4.14 20.59 2.07
C SER A 52 3.37 19.53 2.87
N LEU A 53 3.36 19.65 4.20
CA LEU A 53 2.69 18.68 5.10
C LEU A 53 1.24 18.40 4.71
N ARG A 54 0.55 19.42 4.18
CA ARG A 54 -0.81 19.29 3.65
C ARG A 54 -0.89 18.28 2.52
N ASN A 55 0.02 18.37 1.55
CA ASN A 55 0.05 17.47 0.39
C ASN A 55 0.43 16.06 0.82
N MET A 56 1.47 15.91 1.65
CA MET A 56 1.86 14.60 2.19
C MET A 56 0.73 13.94 2.97
N ARG A 57 0.02 14.69 3.82
CA ARG A 57 -1.12 14.14 4.55
C ARG A 57 -2.20 13.64 3.59
N ALA A 58 -2.58 14.45 2.60
CA ALA A 58 -3.60 14.06 1.62
C ALA A 58 -3.19 12.79 0.85
N THR A 59 -1.97 12.74 0.31
CA THR A 59 -1.46 11.57 -0.41
C THR A 59 -1.40 10.31 0.46
N ILE A 60 -0.95 10.43 1.71
CA ILE A 60 -0.93 9.30 2.65
C ILE A 60 -2.35 8.85 2.99
N ASP A 61 -3.28 9.76 3.25
CA ASP A 61 -4.68 9.43 3.55
C ASP A 61 -5.34 8.66 2.37
N ASP A 62 -5.13 9.11 1.12
CA ASP A 62 -5.66 8.45 -0.08
C ASP A 62 -5.06 7.04 -0.27
N ILE A 63 -3.73 6.90 -0.13
CA ILE A 63 -3.05 5.59 -0.20
C ILE A 63 -3.59 4.64 0.87
N LEU A 64 -3.67 5.08 2.12
CA LEU A 64 -4.13 4.25 3.24
C LEU A 64 -5.61 3.84 3.08
N ALA A 65 -6.45 4.70 2.49
CA ALA A 65 -7.84 4.37 2.20
C ALA A 65 -7.96 3.23 1.16
N CYS A 66 -7.21 3.32 0.06
CA CYS A 66 -7.17 2.26 -0.95
C CYS A 66 -6.60 0.95 -0.41
N LEU A 67 -5.50 1.00 0.34
CA LEU A 67 -4.91 -0.18 0.96
C LEU A 67 -5.89 -0.84 1.93
N SER A 68 -6.54 -0.08 2.81
CA SER A 68 -7.51 -0.60 3.77
C SER A 68 -8.70 -1.29 3.09
N ALA A 69 -9.19 -0.72 1.99
CA ALA A 69 -10.28 -1.32 1.21
C ALA A 69 -9.85 -2.64 0.54
N ALA A 70 -8.67 -2.65 -0.07
CA ALA A 70 -8.11 -3.84 -0.72
C ALA A 70 -7.81 -4.95 0.30
N GLU A 71 -7.18 -4.62 1.43
CA GLU A 71 -6.88 -5.58 2.50
C GLU A 71 -8.16 -6.21 3.07
N SER A 72 -9.23 -5.43 3.23
CA SER A 72 -10.53 -5.94 3.68
C SER A 72 -11.14 -6.93 2.68
N ALA A 73 -10.99 -6.68 1.38
CA ALA A 73 -11.46 -7.60 0.33
C ALA A 73 -10.64 -8.91 0.30
N LEU A 74 -9.32 -8.83 0.52
CA LEU A 74 -8.43 -9.98 0.61
C LEU A 74 -8.73 -10.85 1.84
N HIS A 75 -9.03 -10.21 2.98
CA HIS A 75 -9.42 -10.93 4.21
C HIS A 75 -10.72 -11.71 4.02
N VAL A 76 -11.72 -11.12 3.36
CA VAL A 76 -12.99 -11.79 3.04
C VAL A 76 -12.80 -13.02 2.13
N ALA A 77 -11.83 -12.98 1.20
CA ALA A 77 -11.49 -14.11 0.34
C ALA A 77 -10.71 -15.23 1.05
N SER A 78 -10.09 -14.93 2.21
CA SER A 78 -9.25 -15.88 2.97
C SER A 78 -9.97 -16.58 4.13
N VAL A 79 -11.25 -16.26 4.39
CA VAL A 79 -12.07 -17.00 5.37
C VAL A 79 -12.77 -18.15 4.64
N PRO A 80 -12.46 -19.44 4.92
CA PRO A 80 -13.35 -20.51 4.51
C PRO A 80 -14.67 -20.31 5.23
N HIS A 81 -15.74 -20.13 4.45
CA HIS A 81 -17.12 -20.23 4.91
C HIS A 81 -17.28 -21.61 5.57
N LEU A 82 -17.21 -21.66 6.91
CA LEU A 82 -17.65 -22.82 7.68
C LEU A 82 -19.10 -22.54 8.07
N GLU A 83 -20.01 -23.15 7.31
CA GLU A 83 -21.40 -23.42 7.73
C GLU A 83 -21.45 -24.40 8.89
#